data_AF-E3K5M7-F1
#
_entry.id   AF-E3K5M7-F1
#
_cell.length_a   1.000
_cell.length_b   1.000
_cell.length_c   1.000
_cell.angle_alpha   90.00
_cell.angle_beta   90.00
_cell.angle_gamma   90.00
#
_symmetry.space_group_name_H-M   'P 1'
#
loop_
_entity.id
_entity.type
_entity.pdbx_description
1 polymer ?
#
loop_
_entity_poly.entity_id
_entity_poly.type
_entity_poly.pdbx_seq_one_letter_code
_entity_poly.pdbx_strand_id
1 'polypeptide(L)'
;MRPAIHSNLRTIKSICHQRASIPSLRTLATTVSIDPLDRIEGEEPKPKPNQDIREYFNKLPHRPKRLDHKLIKPDQSSSDDILIRSLDKGRSPIGSSYAKAQSPVYFPNISIRLVRPSSTDRGDPFTAIFRCDLQLTKPDIFNYLRQIYGLGITSIRTAIYRGRYERQIKSKVRGGVKIAKDKSRTFKKVWVGLDKPFFYPPQPNQRFLNENYNYQDFLNAYNRSRLSQIKHAKLDRNQVMPSGVHDRKGERVNVLRQILDSKKSIQSELNEHVKQSLIDSTTAPSTPTKE
;
A
#
# COMPACT_ATOMS: atom_id res chain seq x y z
N MET A 1 -12.69 -51.29 -32.10
CA MET A 1 -12.41 -50.20 -33.06
C MET A 1 -12.20 -48.91 -32.28
N ARG A 2 -10.97 -48.41 -32.17
CA ARG A 2 -10.61 -47.18 -31.46
C ARG A 2 -10.21 -46.12 -32.49
N PRO A 3 -10.76 -44.89 -32.49
CA PRO A 3 -10.35 -43.87 -33.43
C PRO A 3 -9.11 -43.12 -32.94
N ALA A 4 -8.14 -42.97 -33.84
CA ALA A 4 -6.92 -42.18 -33.66
C ALA A 4 -7.21 -40.69 -33.87
N ILE A 5 -6.76 -39.85 -32.94
CA ILE A 5 -6.84 -38.39 -33.02
C ILE A 5 -5.50 -37.89 -33.59
N HIS A 6 -5.52 -37.39 -34.82
CA HIS A 6 -4.38 -36.70 -35.43
C HIS A 6 -4.33 -35.24 -34.96
N SER A 7 -3.22 -34.86 -34.32
CA SER A 7 -2.92 -33.50 -33.91
C SER A 7 -2.13 -32.77 -35.01
N ASN A 8 -2.74 -31.76 -35.62
CA ASN A 8 -2.10 -30.87 -36.58
C ASN A 8 -1.40 -29.71 -35.86
N LEU A 9 -0.07 -29.75 -35.78
CA LEU A 9 0.76 -28.63 -35.34
C LEU A 9 0.94 -27.64 -36.49
N ARG A 10 0.24 -26.49 -36.43
CA ARG A 10 0.48 -25.36 -37.34
C ARG A 10 1.66 -24.52 -36.84
N THR A 11 2.71 -24.51 -37.64
CA THR A 11 3.89 -23.63 -37.54
C THR A 11 3.48 -22.20 -37.94
N ILE A 12 3.64 -21.21 -37.06
CA ILE A 12 3.56 -19.80 -37.42
C ILE A 12 4.99 -19.25 -37.42
N LYS A 13 5.51 -18.97 -38.62
CA LYS A 13 6.74 -18.23 -38.88
C LYS A 13 6.45 -16.73 -38.88
N SER A 14 7.45 -15.99 -38.38
CA SER A 14 7.88 -14.63 -38.75
C SER A 14 6.85 -13.48 -38.72
N ILE A 15 7.04 -12.55 -37.77
CA ILE A 15 6.76 -11.13 -38.00
C ILE A 15 7.98 -10.32 -37.55
N CYS A 16 8.65 -9.75 -38.54
CA CYS A 16 9.80 -8.85 -38.41
C CYS A 16 9.36 -7.51 -37.77
N HIS A 17 10.14 -7.01 -36.82
CA HIS A 17 10.00 -5.66 -36.31
C HIS A 17 10.71 -4.67 -37.25
N GLN A 18 9.92 -3.90 -38.01
CA GLN A 18 10.37 -2.63 -38.59
C GLN A 18 10.44 -1.57 -37.47
N ARG A 19 11.61 -0.95 -37.31
CA ARG A 19 11.79 0.26 -36.50
C ARG A 19 11.34 1.47 -37.32
N ALA A 20 10.24 2.10 -36.91
CA ALA A 20 9.87 3.43 -37.39
C ALA A 20 10.75 4.48 -36.71
N SER A 21 11.34 5.36 -37.52
CA SER A 21 12.08 6.55 -37.12
C SER A 21 11.10 7.65 -36.66
N ILE A 22 11.43 8.31 -35.56
CA ILE A 22 10.67 9.44 -35.01
C ILE A 22 11.28 10.73 -35.61
N PRO A 23 10.51 11.60 -36.30
CA PRO A 23 11.01 12.89 -36.76
C PRO A 23 11.05 13.92 -35.61
N SER A 24 12.11 14.72 -35.60
CA SER A 24 12.35 15.79 -34.64
C SER A 24 11.39 16.96 -34.86
N LEU A 25 10.67 17.35 -33.81
CA LEU A 25 9.90 18.58 -33.79
C LEU A 25 10.78 19.71 -33.29
N ARG A 26 11.08 20.64 -34.21
CA ARG A 26 11.68 21.95 -33.95
C ARG A 26 10.65 22.84 -33.23
N THR A 27 10.99 23.32 -32.05
CA THR A 27 10.25 24.39 -31.37
C THR A 27 10.76 25.73 -31.88
N LEU A 28 9.90 26.51 -32.53
CA LEU A 28 10.17 27.87 -32.96
C LEU A 28 10.08 28.81 -31.74
N ALA A 29 11.17 29.51 -31.44
CA ALA A 29 11.22 30.56 -30.42
C ALA A 29 10.75 31.88 -31.04
N THR A 30 9.65 32.42 -30.51
CA THR A 30 9.14 33.75 -30.84
C THR A 30 9.91 34.79 -30.02
N THR A 31 10.72 35.60 -30.69
CA THR A 31 11.42 36.75 -30.11
C THR A 31 10.46 37.94 -30.06
N VAL A 32 10.10 38.39 -28.85
CA VAL A 32 9.43 39.67 -28.62
C VAL A 32 10.50 40.66 -28.16
N SER A 33 10.78 41.65 -29.01
CA SER A 33 11.60 42.82 -28.71
C SER A 33 10.85 43.74 -27.76
N ILE A 34 11.50 44.16 -26.68
CA ILE A 34 11.03 45.22 -25.79
C ILE A 34 12.20 46.19 -25.62
N ASP A 35 11.94 47.46 -25.95
CA ASP A 35 12.88 48.57 -25.87
C ASP A 35 13.21 48.93 -24.41
N PRO A 36 14.42 49.48 -24.13
CA PRO A 36 14.85 49.80 -22.77
C PRO A 36 14.34 51.19 -22.35
N LEU A 37 13.59 51.24 -21.24
CA LEU A 37 13.21 52.48 -20.56
C LEU A 37 13.98 52.61 -19.25
N ASP A 38 14.77 53.68 -19.23
CA ASP A 38 15.30 54.50 -18.14
C ASP A 38 15.56 53.93 -16.74
N ARG A 39 16.83 54.11 -16.40
CA ARG A 39 17.54 53.94 -15.14
C ARG A 39 17.06 54.95 -14.10
N ILE A 40 16.40 54.45 -13.06
CA ILE A 40 16.23 55.17 -11.78
C ILE A 40 16.97 54.35 -10.71
N GLU A 41 18.06 54.92 -10.20
CA GLU A 41 18.84 54.36 -9.11
C GLU A 41 18.10 54.60 -7.79
N GLY A 42 17.47 53.54 -7.27
CA GLY A 42 16.95 53.47 -5.91
C GLY A 42 17.46 52.18 -5.26
N GLU A 43 18.31 52.31 -4.24
CA GLU A 43 18.78 51.18 -3.45
C GLU A 43 17.63 50.55 -2.66
N GLU A 44 17.11 49.41 -3.10
CA GLU A 44 16.23 48.58 -2.27
C GLU A 44 17.05 47.62 -1.37
N PRO A 45 16.81 47.60 -0.05
CA PRO A 45 17.47 46.67 0.85
C PRO A 45 16.94 45.24 0.65
N LYS A 46 17.86 44.31 0.37
CA LYS A 46 17.59 42.87 0.20
C LYS A 46 16.74 42.31 1.35
N PRO A 47 15.59 41.66 1.08
CA PRO A 47 14.79 41.03 2.13
C PRO A 47 15.53 39.80 2.67
N LYS A 48 15.85 39.81 3.97
CA LYS A 48 16.37 38.64 4.69
C LYS A 48 15.23 37.63 4.86
N PRO A 49 15.27 36.44 4.26
CA PRO A 49 14.24 35.45 4.53
C PRO A 49 14.51 34.80 5.89
N ASN A 50 13.46 34.73 6.72
CA ASN A 50 13.29 33.80 7.84
C ASN A 50 13.67 34.23 9.28
N GLN A 51 13.89 35.51 9.59
CA GLN A 51 13.95 35.93 11.01
C GLN A 51 12.56 36.25 11.57
N ASP A 52 11.73 36.99 10.82
CA ASP A 52 10.45 37.52 11.32
C ASP A 52 9.40 36.44 11.60
N ILE A 53 9.42 35.34 10.83
CA ILE A 53 8.50 34.21 11.04
C ILE A 53 8.82 33.51 12.38
N ARG A 54 10.09 33.46 12.78
CA ARG A 54 10.51 32.76 14.00
C ARG A 54 10.15 33.54 15.27
N GLU A 55 10.14 34.87 15.19
CA GLU A 55 9.72 35.74 16.30
C GLU A 55 8.20 35.74 16.50
N TYR A 56 7.41 35.58 15.43
CA TYR A 56 5.95 35.50 15.52
C TYR A 56 5.45 34.27 16.29
N PHE A 57 6.14 33.12 16.18
CA PHE A 57 5.75 31.91 16.92
C PHE A 57 6.04 31.99 18.43
N ASN A 58 7.02 32.81 18.83
CA ASN A 58 7.38 32.97 20.25
C ASN A 58 6.50 33.97 21.00
N LYS A 59 5.72 34.80 20.28
CA LYS A 59 4.75 35.76 20.87
C LYS A 59 3.33 35.21 20.96
N LEU A 60 3.07 33.97 20.56
CA LEU A 60 1.75 33.36 20.73
C LEU A 60 1.49 33.13 22.24
N PRO A 61 0.34 33.57 22.77
CA PRO A 61 0.00 33.39 24.17
C PRO A 61 0.03 31.90 24.53
N HIS A 62 0.63 31.61 25.68
CA HIS A 62 0.78 30.26 26.21
C HIS A 62 -0.57 29.54 26.21
N ARG A 63 -0.66 28.43 25.47
CA ARG A 63 -1.86 27.59 25.38
C ARG A 63 -2.35 27.26 26.80
N PRO A 64 -3.55 27.67 27.21
CA PRO A 64 -4.00 27.45 28.58
C PRO A 64 -4.02 25.94 28.86
N LYS A 65 -3.34 25.56 29.95
CA LYS A 65 -3.42 24.21 30.51
C LYS A 65 -4.87 23.97 30.88
N ARG A 66 -5.44 22.87 30.38
CA ARG A 66 -6.69 22.21 30.78
C ARG A 66 -7.70 23.12 31.50
N LEU A 67 -8.75 23.51 30.77
CA LEU A 67 -9.98 24.05 31.35
C LEU A 67 -10.52 23.08 32.41
N ASP A 68 -10.39 23.46 33.67
CA ASP A 68 -11.09 22.84 34.78
C ASP A 68 -12.59 23.01 34.57
N HIS A 69 -13.33 21.91 34.61
CA HIS A 69 -14.78 21.86 34.38
C HIS A 69 -15.52 22.44 35.60
N LYS A 70 -15.52 23.77 35.75
CA LYS A 70 -16.42 24.44 36.68
C LYS A 70 -17.78 24.65 36.00
N LEU A 71 -18.72 23.78 36.39
CA LEU A 71 -20.17 23.98 36.52
C LEU A 71 -20.75 25.22 35.80
N ILE A 72 -21.22 25.03 34.58
CA ILE A 72 -22.21 25.91 33.95
C ILE A 72 -23.59 25.46 34.44
N LYS A 73 -24.31 26.32 35.14
CA LYS A 73 -25.73 26.12 35.48
C LYS A 73 -26.58 26.51 34.26
N PRO A 74 -27.53 25.66 33.80
CA PRO A 74 -28.34 25.96 32.64
C PRO A 74 -29.62 26.70 33.06
N ASP A 75 -29.56 28.02 33.18
CA ASP A 75 -30.75 28.86 33.26
C ASP A 75 -30.69 29.90 32.14
N GLN A 76 -31.46 29.66 31.08
CA GLN A 76 -32.32 30.62 30.36
C GLN A 76 -32.62 30.09 28.95
N SER A 77 -33.91 29.79 28.76
CA SER A 77 -34.55 29.34 27.54
C SER A 77 -34.41 30.39 26.43
N SER A 78 -33.53 30.13 25.46
CA SER A 78 -33.58 30.80 24.16
C SER A 78 -34.60 30.09 23.26
N SER A 79 -35.32 30.86 22.44
CA SER A 79 -36.36 30.42 21.51
C SER A 79 -35.90 29.36 20.49
N ASP A 80 -34.59 29.17 20.33
CA ASP A 80 -33.99 28.14 19.48
C ASP A 80 -34.20 26.71 20.03
N ASP A 81 -34.58 26.58 21.30
CA ASP A 81 -34.94 25.30 21.92
C ASP A 81 -36.22 24.67 21.35
N ILE A 82 -37.11 25.45 20.73
CA ILE A 82 -38.43 24.94 20.30
C ILE A 82 -38.28 24.06 19.05
N LEU A 83 -37.40 24.43 18.12
CA LEU A 83 -37.09 23.60 16.93
C LEU A 83 -36.19 22.40 17.27
N ILE A 84 -35.45 22.47 18.38
CA ILE A 84 -34.64 21.36 18.88
C ILE A 84 -35.51 20.33 19.61
N ARG A 85 -36.51 20.76 20.40
CA ARG A 85 -37.40 19.87 21.15
C ARG A 85 -38.31 19.01 20.25
N SER A 86 -38.60 19.44 19.02
CA SER A 86 -39.32 18.59 18.04
C SER A 86 -38.47 17.43 17.50
N LEU A 87 -37.14 17.52 17.57
CA LEU A 87 -36.22 16.40 17.28
C LEU A 87 -35.96 15.52 18.52
N ASP A 88 -36.09 16.07 19.74
CA ASP A 88 -35.88 15.33 20.99
C ASP A 88 -37.03 14.37 21.35
N LYS A 89 -38.22 14.53 20.75
CA LYS A 89 -39.32 13.54 20.84
C LYS A 89 -39.28 12.47 19.74
N GLY A 90 -38.19 12.40 18.98
CA GLY A 90 -37.84 11.22 18.20
C GLY A 90 -37.32 10.12 19.12
N ARG A 91 -38.21 9.53 19.94
CA ARG A 91 -37.97 8.21 20.53
C ARG A 91 -37.56 7.29 19.39
N SER A 92 -36.27 6.99 19.29
CA SER A 92 -35.83 5.82 18.54
C SER A 92 -36.62 4.64 19.13
N PRO A 93 -37.29 3.80 18.32
CA PRO A 93 -38.16 2.73 18.80
C PRO A 93 -37.43 1.73 19.72
N ILE A 94 -36.10 1.73 19.68
CA ILE A 94 -35.23 1.08 20.67
C ILE A 94 -34.43 2.18 21.38
N GLY A 95 -34.58 2.28 22.71
CA GLY A 95 -34.08 3.34 23.58
C GLY A 95 -32.57 3.55 23.64
N SER A 96 -31.92 3.91 22.53
CA SER A 96 -30.53 4.37 22.55
C SER A 96 -30.51 5.84 23.02
N SER A 97 -30.36 6.02 24.32
CA SER A 97 -30.04 7.29 24.99
C SER A 97 -28.61 7.73 24.67
N TYR A 98 -28.27 7.94 23.39
CA TYR A 98 -27.03 8.63 23.07
C TYR A 98 -27.27 10.12 23.26
N ALA A 99 -26.64 10.66 24.31
CA ALA A 99 -26.66 12.08 24.61
C ALA A 99 -26.23 12.88 23.37
N LYS A 100 -27.01 13.91 23.06
CA LYS A 100 -26.71 14.87 22.00
C LYS A 100 -25.27 15.37 22.16
N ALA A 101 -24.53 15.44 21.06
CA ALA A 101 -23.14 15.90 21.08
C ALA A 101 -23.07 17.30 21.71
N GLN A 102 -22.14 17.49 22.66
CA GLN A 102 -22.01 18.77 23.37
C GLN A 102 -21.49 19.90 22.46
N SER A 103 -20.70 19.57 21.45
CA SER A 103 -20.18 20.52 20.47
C SER A 103 -20.77 20.21 19.09
N PRO A 104 -21.55 21.12 18.48
CA PRO A 104 -22.00 20.94 17.11
C PRO A 104 -20.83 21.03 16.14
N VAL A 105 -20.82 20.18 15.12
CA VAL A 105 -19.88 20.23 14.00
C VAL A 105 -20.69 20.33 12.73
N TYR A 106 -20.70 21.51 12.11
CA TYR A 106 -21.54 21.80 10.93
C TYR A 106 -20.97 21.21 9.64
N PHE A 107 -19.64 21.23 9.48
CA PHE A 107 -18.96 20.77 8.26
C PHE A 107 -17.89 19.72 8.60
N PRO A 108 -18.29 18.45 8.79
CA PRO A 108 -17.34 17.39 9.11
C PRO A 108 -16.47 17.05 7.89
N ASN A 109 -15.14 17.19 8.03
CA ASN A 109 -14.17 16.68 7.05
C ASN A 109 -13.71 15.28 7.46
N ILE A 110 -14.58 14.29 7.29
CA ILE A 110 -14.31 12.90 7.68
C ILE A 110 -14.56 11.94 6.52
N SER A 111 -13.78 10.86 6.44
CA SER A 111 -13.98 9.83 5.43
C SER A 111 -14.42 8.52 6.07
N ILE A 112 -15.59 8.03 5.67
CA ILE A 112 -16.13 6.72 6.07
C ILE A 112 -16.39 5.92 4.82
N ARG A 113 -15.80 4.72 4.73
CA ARG A 113 -15.91 3.84 3.56
C ARG A 113 -16.67 2.58 3.94
N LEU A 114 -17.77 2.32 3.25
CA LEU A 114 -18.48 1.05 3.34
C LEU A 114 -17.64 -0.05 2.68
N VAL A 115 -17.48 -1.20 3.36
CA VAL A 115 -16.63 -2.31 2.90
C VAL A 115 -17.41 -3.60 2.90
N ARG A 116 -17.38 -4.31 1.77
CA ARG A 116 -17.98 -5.64 1.64
C ARG A 116 -17.38 -6.59 2.67
N PRO A 117 -18.20 -7.40 3.38
CA PRO A 117 -17.70 -8.35 4.36
C PRO A 117 -16.70 -9.33 3.75
N SER A 118 -15.63 -9.61 4.48
CA SER A 118 -14.64 -10.61 4.12
C SER A 118 -15.23 -12.01 4.31
N SER A 119 -14.58 -13.04 3.75
CA SER A 119 -14.99 -14.44 3.91
C SER A 119 -15.15 -14.87 5.37
N THR A 120 -14.36 -14.31 6.28
CA THR A 120 -14.41 -14.58 7.73
C THR A 120 -15.56 -13.84 8.44
N ASP A 121 -16.01 -12.70 7.92
CA ASP A 121 -17.10 -11.90 8.48
C ASP A 121 -18.46 -12.23 7.80
N ARG A 122 -18.51 -13.28 6.96
CA ARG A 122 -19.71 -13.69 6.22
C ARG A 122 -20.76 -14.20 7.20
N GLY A 123 -21.89 -13.52 7.31
CA GLY A 123 -23.06 -14.20 7.86
C GLY A 123 -24.26 -13.33 8.15
N ASP A 124 -24.05 -12.05 8.49
CA ASP A 124 -25.15 -11.26 9.03
C ASP A 124 -25.57 -10.11 8.11
N PRO A 125 -26.76 -10.19 7.47
CA PRO A 125 -27.35 -9.09 6.72
C PRO A 125 -27.58 -7.83 7.58
N PHE A 126 -27.71 -7.98 8.90
CA PHE A 126 -27.88 -6.87 9.83
C PHE A 126 -26.54 -6.25 10.24
N THR A 127 -25.40 -6.74 9.76
CA THR A 127 -24.10 -6.15 10.07
C THR A 127 -23.47 -5.49 8.85
N ALA A 128 -23.29 -4.17 8.94
CA ALA A 128 -22.49 -3.40 7.98
C ALA A 128 -21.07 -3.14 8.52
N ILE A 129 -20.09 -3.17 7.61
CA ILE A 129 -18.69 -2.93 7.96
C ILE A 129 -18.20 -1.65 7.30
N PHE A 130 -17.62 -0.76 8.10
CA PHE A 130 -17.03 0.47 7.64
C PHE A 130 -15.54 0.55 7.97
N ARG A 131 -14.80 1.30 7.15
CA ARG A 131 -13.46 1.80 7.45
C ARG A 131 -13.53 3.29 7.71
N CYS A 132 -12.96 3.69 8.83
CA CYS A 132 -12.98 5.07 9.30
C CYS A 132 -11.58 5.53 9.70
N ASP A 133 -11.44 6.84 9.86
CA ASP A 133 -10.23 7.46 10.38
C ASP A 133 -9.96 7.08 11.84
N LEU A 134 -8.68 7.07 12.22
CA LEU A 134 -8.26 6.63 13.56
C LEU A 134 -8.72 7.56 14.67
N GLN A 135 -9.00 8.82 14.36
CA GLN A 135 -9.42 9.82 15.36
C GLN A 135 -10.89 9.69 15.74
N LEU A 136 -11.73 9.08 14.89
CA LEU A 136 -13.18 9.04 15.10
C LEU A 136 -13.58 8.18 16.29
N THR A 137 -14.28 8.73 17.27
CA THR A 137 -14.75 7.95 18.43
C THR A 137 -16.03 7.17 18.07
N LYS A 138 -16.39 6.19 18.90
CA LYS A 138 -17.64 5.41 18.71
C LYS A 138 -18.89 6.31 18.64
N PRO A 139 -19.11 7.28 19.55
CA PRO A 139 -20.27 8.16 19.45
C PRO A 139 -20.23 9.07 18.23
N ASP A 140 -19.05 9.54 17.78
CA ASP A 140 -18.94 10.34 16.55
C ASP A 140 -19.41 9.54 15.33
N ILE A 141 -18.99 8.28 15.23
CA ILE A 141 -19.39 7.38 14.14
C ILE A 141 -20.90 7.11 14.19
N PHE A 142 -21.44 6.85 15.39
CA PHE A 142 -22.87 6.64 15.59
C PHE A 142 -23.69 7.86 15.12
N ASN A 143 -23.32 9.04 15.62
CA ASN A 143 -24.00 10.29 15.31
C ASN A 143 -23.90 10.62 13.82
N TYR A 144 -22.73 10.46 13.22
CA TYR A 144 -22.53 10.72 11.80
C TYR A 144 -23.39 9.80 10.92
N LEU A 145 -23.38 8.49 11.19
CA LEU A 145 -24.17 7.54 10.41
C LEU A 145 -25.68 7.74 10.60
N ARG A 146 -26.12 8.12 11.80
CA ARG A 146 -27.54 8.38 12.07
C ARG A 146 -28.01 9.71 11.48
N GLN A 147 -27.24 10.79 11.61
CA GLN A 147 -27.66 12.14 11.20
C GLN A 147 -27.48 12.38 9.70
N ILE A 148 -26.36 11.92 9.10
CA ILE A 148 -26.10 12.15 7.67
C ILE A 148 -26.79 11.12 6.80
N TYR A 149 -26.77 9.84 7.20
CA TYR A 149 -27.33 8.75 6.38
C TYR A 149 -28.69 8.24 6.87
N GLY A 150 -29.21 8.72 8.00
CA GLY A 150 -30.50 8.26 8.52
C GLY A 150 -30.52 6.79 8.95
N LEU A 151 -29.36 6.19 9.25
CA LEU A 151 -29.29 4.76 9.56
C LEU A 151 -29.82 4.45 10.96
N GLY A 152 -30.73 3.46 11.04
CA GLY A 152 -31.14 2.84 12.29
C GLY A 152 -30.06 1.87 12.77
N ILE A 153 -29.38 2.20 13.87
CA ILE A 153 -28.23 1.46 14.39
C ILE A 153 -28.57 0.85 15.75
N THR A 154 -28.36 -0.45 15.89
CA THR A 154 -28.58 -1.21 17.13
C THR A 154 -27.32 -1.29 17.99
N SER A 155 -26.15 -1.48 17.37
CA SER A 155 -24.87 -1.56 18.08
C SER A 155 -23.68 -1.15 17.21
N ILE A 156 -22.60 -0.68 17.85
CA ILE A 156 -21.35 -0.36 17.17
C ILE A 156 -20.17 -1.02 17.88
N ARG A 157 -19.36 -1.76 17.12
CA ARG A 157 -18.09 -2.33 17.56
C ARG A 157 -16.96 -1.75 16.71
N THR A 158 -15.81 -1.49 17.32
CA THR A 158 -14.65 -0.92 16.61
C THR A 158 -13.38 -1.66 16.97
N ALA A 159 -12.49 -1.79 15.99
CA ALA A 159 -11.13 -2.31 16.19
C ALA A 159 -10.15 -1.53 15.32
N ILE A 160 -8.93 -1.31 15.82
CA ILE A 160 -7.86 -0.63 15.10
C ILE A 160 -7.01 -1.66 14.39
N TYR A 161 -7.02 -1.65 13.06
CA TYR A 161 -6.18 -2.50 12.24
C TYR A 161 -4.87 -1.77 11.96
N ARG A 162 -3.78 -2.33 12.49
CA ARG A 162 -2.44 -1.76 12.32
C ARG A 162 -1.85 -2.24 10.99
N GLY A 163 -1.31 -1.31 10.21
CA GLY A 163 -0.53 -1.63 9.02
C GLY A 163 0.68 -2.50 9.36
N ARG A 164 1.11 -3.32 8.40
CA ARG A 164 2.30 -4.18 8.56
C ARG A 164 3.56 -3.32 8.71
N TYR A 165 4.54 -3.85 9.43
CA TYR A 165 5.89 -3.28 9.43
C TYR A 165 6.57 -3.66 8.12
N GLU A 166 6.97 -2.66 7.35
CA GLU A 166 7.73 -2.86 6.13
C GLU A 166 9.17 -2.41 6.34
N ARG A 167 10.12 -3.22 5.86
CA ARG A 167 11.53 -2.85 5.86
C ARG A 167 11.74 -1.85 4.74
N GLN A 168 11.92 -0.59 5.08
CA GLN A 168 12.31 0.43 4.13
C GLN A 168 13.83 0.49 4.09
N ILE A 169 14.40 0.09 2.95
CA ILE A 169 15.82 0.23 2.68
C ILE A 169 16.06 1.71 2.39
N LYS A 170 16.57 2.47 3.36
CA LYS A 170 16.93 3.87 3.15
C LYS A 170 18.36 3.90 2.62
N SER A 171 18.48 4.20 1.33
CA SER A 171 19.73 4.40 0.58
C SER A 171 20.44 3.12 0.14
N LYS A 172 20.65 3.03 -1.19
CA LYS A 172 21.55 2.08 -1.84
C LYS A 172 23.02 2.27 -1.44
N VAL A 173 23.37 3.40 -0.81
CA VAL A 173 24.75 3.84 -0.58
C VAL A 173 25.26 3.52 0.83
N ARG A 174 24.38 3.35 1.84
CA ARG A 174 24.81 3.25 3.26
C ARG A 174 24.23 2.08 4.06
N GLY A 175 23.59 1.10 3.42
CA GLY A 175 23.25 -0.19 4.03
C GLY A 175 22.25 -0.17 5.21
N GLY A 176 21.60 0.96 5.49
CA GLY A 176 20.70 1.10 6.63
C GLY A 176 19.28 0.59 6.35
N VAL A 177 18.88 -0.50 7.01
CA VAL A 177 17.48 -0.95 7.01
C VAL A 177 16.72 -0.25 8.15
N LYS A 178 15.74 0.59 7.82
CA LYS A 178 14.79 1.11 8.82
C LYS A 178 13.49 0.32 8.72
N ILE A 179 13.09 -0.28 9.84
CA ILE A 179 11.77 -0.89 9.96
C ILE A 179 10.79 0.25 10.20
N ALA A 180 10.01 0.60 9.18
CA ALA A 180 8.99 1.63 9.28
C ALA A 180 7.61 0.98 9.21
N LYS A 181 6.69 1.44 10.04
CA LYS A 181 5.30 1.02 9.95
C LYS A 181 4.65 1.70 8.75
N ASP A 182 3.96 0.93 7.91
CA ASP A 182 3.15 1.51 6.86
C ASP A 182 1.91 2.18 7.48
N LYS A 183 2.00 3.50 7.65
CA LYS A 183 0.91 4.32 8.20
C LYS A 183 -0.30 4.31 7.28
N SER A 184 -0.11 4.20 5.97
CA SER A 184 -1.19 4.25 4.97
C SER A 184 -2.16 3.06 5.09
N ARG A 185 -1.68 1.93 5.63
CA ARG A 185 -2.49 0.72 5.83
C ARG A 185 -3.16 0.64 7.20
N THR A 186 -2.90 1.59 8.09
CA THR A 186 -3.53 1.59 9.42
C THR A 186 -4.91 2.26 9.31
N PHE A 187 -5.97 1.55 9.70
CA PHE A 187 -7.34 2.07 9.66
C PHE A 187 -8.15 1.57 10.86
N LYS A 188 -9.26 2.25 11.16
CA LYS A 188 -10.25 1.74 12.12
C LYS A 188 -11.32 0.97 11.36
N LYS A 189 -11.56 -0.28 11.73
CA LYS A 189 -12.68 -1.08 11.25
C LYS A 189 -13.83 -0.93 12.23
N VAL A 190 -15.02 -0.74 11.70
CA VAL A 190 -16.26 -0.56 12.46
C VAL A 190 -17.25 -1.60 11.98
N TRP A 191 -17.83 -2.36 12.91
CA TRP A 191 -19.00 -3.20 12.65
C TRP A 191 -20.20 -2.49 13.24
N VAL A 192 -21.21 -2.30 12.42
CA VAL A 192 -22.44 -1.58 12.76
C VAL A 192 -23.59 -2.57 12.62
N GLY A 193 -24.26 -2.84 13.73
CA GLY A 193 -25.53 -3.54 13.74
C GLY A 193 -26.62 -2.58 13.25
N LEU A 194 -27.32 -2.99 12.21
CA LEU A 194 -28.41 -2.25 11.58
C LEU A 194 -29.75 -2.77 12.09
N ASP A 195 -30.75 -1.90 12.06
CA ASP A 195 -32.15 -2.25 12.31
C ASP A 195 -32.75 -3.00 11.10
N LYS A 196 -32.35 -2.63 9.89
CA LYS A 196 -32.81 -3.25 8.64
C LYS A 196 -31.68 -4.04 7.97
N PRO A 197 -31.98 -5.20 7.35
CA PRO A 197 -30.97 -5.99 6.66
C PRO A 197 -30.49 -5.27 5.40
N PHE A 198 -29.22 -5.46 5.06
CA PHE A 198 -28.59 -4.87 3.88
C PHE A 198 -27.82 -5.93 3.08
N PHE A 199 -28.08 -5.98 1.77
CA PHE A 199 -27.38 -6.84 0.83
C PHE A 199 -26.59 -6.01 -0.16
N TYR A 200 -25.32 -6.35 -0.36
CA TYR A 200 -24.51 -5.72 -1.38
C TYR A 200 -25.00 -6.14 -2.77
N PRO A 201 -24.95 -5.22 -3.77
CA PRO A 201 -25.20 -5.59 -5.15
C PRO A 201 -24.19 -6.68 -5.59
N PRO A 202 -24.57 -7.54 -6.54
CA PRO A 202 -23.64 -8.52 -7.10
C PRO A 202 -22.40 -7.82 -7.67
N GLN A 203 -21.26 -8.50 -7.62
CA GLN A 203 -20.05 -7.93 -8.21
C GLN A 203 -20.25 -7.80 -9.72
N PRO A 204 -19.90 -6.65 -10.33
CA PRO A 204 -20.00 -6.50 -11.77
C PRO A 204 -19.10 -7.51 -12.49
N ASN A 205 -19.55 -7.99 -13.65
CA ASN A 205 -18.78 -8.89 -14.50
C ASN A 205 -17.51 -8.18 -15.01
N GLN A 206 -16.42 -8.93 -15.20
CA GLN A 206 -15.16 -8.41 -15.74
C GLN A 206 -15.34 -7.74 -17.10
N ARG A 207 -16.24 -8.27 -17.96
CA ARG A 207 -16.56 -7.65 -19.25
C ARG A 207 -17.09 -6.23 -19.08
N PHE A 208 -18.08 -6.05 -18.20
CA PHE A 208 -18.65 -4.73 -17.87
C PHE A 208 -17.59 -3.77 -17.32
N LEU A 209 -16.70 -4.26 -16.45
CA LEU A 209 -15.61 -3.45 -15.89
C LEU A 209 -14.60 -3.00 -16.96
N ASN A 210 -14.31 -3.86 -17.93
CA ASN A 210 -13.37 -3.54 -19.00
C ASN A 210 -13.95 -2.49 -19.95
N GLU A 211 -15.23 -2.63 -20.33
CA GLU A 211 -15.92 -1.72 -21.25
C GLU A 211 -16.11 -0.32 -20.66
N ASN A 212 -16.43 -0.21 -19.35
CA ASN A 212 -16.76 1.07 -18.72
C ASN A 212 -15.58 1.76 -18.02
N TYR A 213 -14.57 0.99 -17.57
CA TYR A 213 -13.53 1.52 -16.67
C TYR A 213 -12.11 1.14 -17.08
N ASN A 214 -11.88 0.58 -18.27
CA ASN A 214 -10.55 0.11 -18.73
C ASN A 214 -9.85 -0.77 -17.68
N TYR A 215 -10.62 -1.63 -17.02
CA TYR A 215 -10.15 -2.40 -15.87
C TYR A 215 -8.93 -3.28 -16.17
N GLN A 216 -8.80 -3.80 -17.40
CA GLN A 216 -7.60 -4.53 -17.83
C GLN A 216 -6.33 -3.67 -17.77
N ASP A 217 -6.40 -2.42 -18.22
CA ASP A 217 -5.23 -1.54 -18.23
C ASP A 217 -4.81 -1.18 -16.81
N PHE A 218 -5.79 -0.93 -15.94
CA PHE A 218 -5.53 -0.73 -14.52
C PHE A 218 -4.84 -1.96 -13.90
N LEU A 219 -5.35 -3.17 -14.16
CA LEU A 219 -4.75 -4.41 -13.67
C LEU A 219 -3.33 -4.62 -14.22
N ASN A 220 -3.12 -4.37 -15.51
CA ASN A 220 -1.83 -4.48 -16.17
C ASN A 220 -0.82 -3.49 -15.59
N ALA A 221 -1.22 -2.24 -15.38
CA ALA A 221 -0.39 -1.22 -14.74
C ALA A 221 -0.04 -1.59 -13.29
N TYR A 222 -1.03 -2.05 -12.52
CA TYR A 222 -0.83 -2.51 -11.14
C TYR A 222 0.14 -3.69 -11.07
N ASN A 223 -0.04 -4.69 -11.94
CA ASN A 223 0.85 -5.86 -12.01
C ASN A 223 2.26 -5.47 -12.43
N ARG A 224 2.42 -4.57 -13.41
CA ARG A 224 3.74 -4.03 -13.83
C ARG A 224 4.44 -3.34 -12.67
N SER A 225 3.74 -2.46 -11.95
CA SER A 225 4.28 -1.75 -10.78
C SER A 225 4.71 -2.73 -9.68
N ARG A 226 3.86 -3.71 -9.35
CA ARG A 226 4.17 -4.75 -8.36
C ARG A 226 5.36 -5.61 -8.77
N LEU A 227 5.45 -6.03 -10.03
CA LEU A 227 6.57 -6.80 -10.55
C LEU A 227 7.87 -5.99 -10.52
N SER A 228 7.83 -4.71 -10.85
CA SER A 228 8.97 -3.79 -10.72
C SER A 228 9.43 -3.71 -9.26
N GLN A 229 8.51 -3.52 -8.31
CA GLN A 229 8.85 -3.52 -6.88
C GLN A 229 9.50 -4.83 -6.43
N ILE A 230 8.98 -5.98 -6.85
CA ILE A 230 9.57 -7.29 -6.53
C ILE A 230 10.97 -7.43 -7.15
N LYS A 231 11.17 -6.98 -8.39
CA LYS A 231 12.47 -6.99 -9.06
C LYS A 231 13.48 -6.12 -8.31
N HIS A 232 13.09 -4.89 -7.93
CA HIS A 232 13.94 -4.00 -7.14
C HIS A 232 14.27 -4.60 -5.77
N ALA A 233 13.30 -5.17 -5.05
CA ALA A 233 13.55 -5.82 -3.78
C ALA A 233 14.51 -7.03 -3.89
N LYS A 234 14.45 -7.80 -4.99
CA LYS A 234 15.40 -8.89 -5.26
C LYS A 234 16.81 -8.38 -5.56
N LEU A 235 16.93 -7.33 -6.37
CA LEU A 235 18.22 -6.69 -6.66
C LEU A 235 18.86 -6.13 -5.38
N ASP A 236 18.08 -5.43 -4.57
CA ASP A 236 18.56 -4.86 -3.31
C ASP A 236 18.98 -5.96 -2.32
N ARG A 237 18.24 -7.08 -2.24
CA ARG A 237 18.62 -8.23 -1.40
C ARG A 237 19.94 -8.86 -1.84
N ASN A 238 20.22 -8.86 -3.13
CA ASN A 238 21.49 -9.37 -3.68
C ASN A 238 22.64 -8.35 -3.53
N GLN A 239 22.34 -7.07 -3.34
CA GLN A 239 23.34 -6.02 -3.07
C GLN A 239 23.66 -5.85 -1.57
N VAL A 240 22.78 -6.28 -0.66
CA VAL A 240 22.93 -6.16 0.81
C VAL A 240 23.45 -7.45 1.47
N MET A 241 24.07 -8.36 0.69
CA MET A 241 25.02 -9.29 1.31
C MET A 241 26.25 -8.51 1.76
N PRO A 242 26.80 -8.80 2.95
CA PRO A 242 27.84 -8.00 3.57
C PRO A 242 28.97 -7.86 2.56
N SER A 243 29.56 -6.66 2.50
CA SER A 243 30.90 -6.47 1.98
C SER A 243 31.73 -7.71 2.33
N GLY A 244 31.94 -8.56 1.33
CA GLY A 244 32.87 -9.66 1.46
C GLY A 244 34.15 -9.04 2.00
N VAL A 245 34.75 -9.70 2.98
CA VAL A 245 36.09 -9.40 3.45
C VAL A 245 36.94 -9.16 2.20
N HIS A 246 37.23 -7.89 1.92
CA HIS A 246 38.08 -7.51 0.81
C HIS A 246 39.48 -7.87 1.28
N ASP A 247 40.09 -8.88 0.65
CA ASP A 247 41.54 -8.95 0.72
C ASP A 247 42.12 -7.68 0.10
N ARG A 248 43.27 -7.24 0.63
CA ARG A 248 43.98 -6.01 0.24
C ARG A 248 44.30 -5.89 -1.26
N LYS A 249 43.97 -6.90 -2.07
CA LYS A 249 44.18 -6.97 -3.53
C LYS A 249 42.90 -6.84 -4.36
N GLY A 250 41.72 -6.67 -3.76
CA GLY A 250 40.48 -6.32 -4.49
C GLY A 250 39.81 -7.45 -5.27
N GLU A 251 40.28 -8.68 -5.21
CA GLU A 251 39.65 -9.82 -5.88
C GLU A 251 38.50 -10.39 -5.06
N ARG A 252 37.36 -10.61 -5.71
CA ARG A 252 36.15 -11.19 -5.12
C ARG A 252 36.35 -12.68 -4.89
N VAL A 253 36.77 -13.08 -3.69
CA VAL A 253 36.79 -14.49 -3.31
C VAL A 253 35.36 -14.94 -3.01
N ASN A 254 34.70 -15.53 -4.00
CA ASN A 254 33.39 -16.13 -3.81
C ASN A 254 33.61 -17.52 -3.19
N VAL A 255 33.97 -17.56 -1.91
CA VAL A 255 34.38 -18.76 -1.15
C VAL A 255 33.39 -19.91 -1.32
N LEU A 256 32.08 -19.61 -1.34
CA LEU A 256 31.03 -20.59 -1.61
C LEU A 256 31.11 -21.21 -3.01
N ARG A 257 31.47 -20.43 -4.03
CA ARG A 257 31.66 -20.92 -5.39
C ARG A 257 32.88 -21.83 -5.47
N GLN A 258 33.98 -21.45 -4.83
CA GLN A 258 35.20 -22.26 -4.75
C GLN A 258 34.96 -23.58 -4.01
N ILE A 259 34.17 -23.57 -2.93
CA ILE A 259 33.76 -24.78 -2.20
C ILE A 259 32.85 -25.66 -3.07
N LEU A 260 31.96 -25.07 -3.86
CA LEU A 260 31.09 -25.85 -4.76
C LEU A 260 31.87 -26.45 -5.92
N ASP A 261 32.81 -25.71 -6.48
CA ASP A 261 33.65 -26.17 -7.59
C ASP A 261 34.62 -27.26 -7.10
N SER A 262 35.19 -27.13 -5.89
CA SER A 262 36.01 -28.20 -5.28
C SER A 262 35.21 -29.45 -4.94
N LYS A 263 33.97 -29.31 -4.46
CA LYS A 263 33.10 -30.47 -4.24
C LYS A 263 32.75 -31.19 -5.54
N LYS A 264 32.54 -30.44 -6.63
CA LYS A 264 32.28 -31.03 -7.95
C LYS A 264 33.49 -31.76 -8.51
N SER A 265 34.70 -31.21 -8.36
CA SER A 265 35.92 -31.88 -8.84
C SER A 265 36.19 -33.18 -8.08
N ILE A 266 36.03 -33.17 -6.75
CA ILE A 266 36.16 -34.37 -5.92
C ILE A 266 35.15 -35.44 -6.34
N GLN A 267 33.91 -35.04 -6.65
CA GLN A 267 32.89 -35.97 -7.14
C GLN A 267 33.24 -36.56 -8.52
N SER A 268 33.80 -35.78 -9.44
CA SER A 268 34.24 -36.32 -10.74
C SER A 268 35.39 -37.31 -10.59
N GLU A 269 36.38 -37.00 -9.74
CA GLU A 269 37.52 -37.88 -9.48
C GLU A 269 37.07 -39.22 -8.88
N LEU A 270 36.16 -39.19 -7.90
CA LEU A 270 35.58 -40.41 -7.33
C LEU A 270 34.86 -41.25 -8.38
N ASN A 271 34.08 -40.62 -9.27
CA ASN A 271 33.37 -41.33 -10.32
C ASN A 271 34.33 -41.95 -11.35
N GLU A 272 35.47 -41.32 -11.63
CA GLU A 272 36.51 -41.88 -12.50
C GLU A 272 37.20 -43.09 -11.86
N HIS A 273 37.55 -43.00 -10.58
CA HIS A 273 38.10 -44.13 -9.83
C HIS A 273 37.15 -45.33 -9.77
N VAL A 274 35.85 -45.09 -9.54
CA VAL A 274 34.84 -46.16 -9.55
C VAL A 274 34.76 -46.82 -10.93
N LYS A 275 34.78 -46.04 -12.01
CA LYS A 275 34.79 -46.59 -13.38
C LYS A 275 36.04 -47.43 -13.66
N GLN A 276 37.21 -46.97 -13.24
CA GLN A 276 38.47 -47.73 -13.40
C GLN A 276 38.41 -49.06 -12.64
N SER A 277 37.94 -49.07 -11.38
CA SER A 277 37.81 -50.30 -10.59
C SER A 277 36.82 -51.33 -11.18
N LEU A 278 35.79 -50.87 -11.88
CA LEU A 278 34.84 -51.75 -12.59
C LEU A 278 35.47 -52.38 -13.84
N ILE A 279 36.33 -51.65 -14.54
CA ILE A 279 37.06 -52.15 -15.71
C ILE A 279 38.10 -53.19 -15.26
N ASP A 280 38.84 -52.89 -14.19
CA ASP A 280 39.87 -53.78 -13.65
C ASP A 280 39.27 -55.08 -13.10
N SER A 281 38.08 -55.04 -12.50
CA SER A 281 37.38 -56.24 -12.02
C SER A 281 36.77 -57.09 -13.15
N THR A 282 36.48 -56.50 -14.32
CA THR A 282 35.99 -57.23 -15.50
C THR A 282 37.12 -57.93 -16.27
N THR A 283 38.37 -57.52 -16.07
CA THR A 283 39.55 -58.04 -16.80
C THR A 283 40.31 -59.11 -16.00
N ALA A 284 39.69 -59.72 -14.99
CA ALA A 284 40.26 -60.88 -14.30
C ALA A 284 40.15 -62.12 -15.21
N PRO A 285 41.26 -62.77 -15.61
CA PRO A 285 41.21 -63.94 -16.49
C PRO A 285 40.57 -65.12 -15.75
N SER A 286 39.47 -65.64 -16.29
CA SER A 286 38.87 -66.90 -15.84
C SER A 286 39.89 -68.02 -16.04
N THR A 287 40.45 -68.51 -14.93
CA THR A 287 41.30 -69.70 -14.93
C THR A 287 40.49 -70.89 -15.44
N PRO A 288 40.91 -71.58 -16.51
CA PRO A 288 40.19 -72.75 -17.01
C PRO A 288 40.39 -73.91 -16.03
N THR A 289 39.28 -74.36 -15.45
CA THR A 289 39.17 -75.59 -14.68
C THR A 289 39.55 -76.75 -15.59
N LYS A 290 40.65 -77.45 -15.27
CA LYS A 290 41.03 -78.69 -15.95
C LYS A 290 40.29 -79.86 -15.30
N GLU A 291 39.51 -80.57 -16.11
CA GLU A 291 39.01 -81.92 -15.86
C GLU A 291 40.13 -82.96 -15.89
#